data_AF-A0A8J2KXA0-F1
#
_entry.id   AF-A0A8J2KXA0-F1
#
_cell.length_a   1.000
_cell.length_b   1.000
_cell.length_c   1.000
_cell.angle_alpha   90.00
_cell.angle_beta   90.00
_cell.angle_gamma   90.00
#
_symmetry.space_group_name_H-M   'P 1'
#
loop_
_entity.id
_entity.type
_entity.pdbx_description
1 polymer ?
#
loop_
_entity_poly.entity_id
_entity_poly.type
_entity_poly.pdbx_seq_one_letter_code
_entity_poly.pdbx_strand_id
1 'polypeptide(L)'
;LDEITKLCYETKLNKVKRAAGFQLVPYLCGNGGILKAETCMLLPATISVELLISQANALDFTGQIDATFNIRQKPVWVFHGTEDTTVFPGSGRRIETMYKHYGANVRSVFNVAAEHGQVNGSVLK
;
A
#
# COMPACT_ATOMS: atom_id res chain seq x y z
N LEU A 1 6.74 7.25 20.00
CA LEU A 1 6.35 6.98 18.60
C LEU A 1 7.41 7.62 17.75
N ASP A 2 8.22 6.84 17.05
CA ASP A 2 9.29 7.41 16.20
C ASP A 2 8.68 8.20 15.02
N GLU A 3 9.46 9.10 14.43
CA GLU A 3 9.00 9.96 13.35
C GLU A 3 8.58 9.18 12.09
N ILE A 4 9.09 7.96 11.92
CA ILE A 4 8.73 7.02 10.84
C ILE A 4 7.30 6.50 11.04
N THR A 5 6.91 6.23 12.29
CA THR A 5 5.54 5.87 12.65
C THR A 5 4.60 7.04 12.36
N LYS A 6 4.97 8.29 12.67
CA LYS A 6 4.13 9.47 12.36
C LYS A 6 3.81 9.61 10.86
N LEU A 7 4.78 9.34 9.98
CA LEU A 7 4.57 9.34 8.52
C LEU A 7 3.51 8.32 8.05
N CYS A 8 3.33 7.22 8.77
CA CYS A 8 2.25 6.26 8.50
C CYS A 8 0.87 6.72 9.02
N TYR A 9 0.81 7.61 10.01
CA TYR A 9 -0.43 7.98 10.70
C TYR A 9 -1.07 9.27 10.18
N GLU A 10 -0.31 10.17 9.56
CA GLU A 10 -0.81 11.49 9.15
C GLU A 10 -1.47 11.55 7.76
N THR A 11 -2.02 10.45 7.26
CA THR A 11 -2.80 10.51 6.02
C THR A 11 -4.24 10.90 6.35
N LYS A 12 -4.57 12.20 6.26
CA LYS A 12 -5.96 12.68 6.30
C LYS A 12 -6.70 12.21 5.03
N LEU A 13 -7.17 10.97 5.03
CA LEU A 13 -7.91 10.33 3.94
C LEU A 13 -9.09 11.18 3.46
N ASN A 14 -9.75 11.97 4.31
CA ASN A 14 -10.85 12.86 3.90
C ASN A 14 -10.43 13.96 2.90
N LYS A 15 -9.14 14.34 2.87
CA LYS A 15 -8.56 15.29 1.90
C LYS A 15 -7.99 14.60 0.67
N VAL A 16 -7.67 13.31 0.77
CA VAL A 16 -7.11 12.53 -0.34
C VAL A 16 -8.24 12.12 -1.29
N LYS A 17 -8.29 12.74 -2.47
CA LYS A 17 -9.29 12.44 -3.51
C LYS A 17 -8.94 11.20 -4.34
N ARG A 18 -7.64 10.94 -4.51
CA ARG A 18 -7.08 9.84 -5.31
C ARG A 18 -5.77 9.38 -4.68
N ALA A 19 -5.43 8.11 -4.80
CA ALA A 19 -4.14 7.58 -4.39
C ALA A 19 -3.45 6.87 -5.56
N ALA A 20 -2.12 7.01 -5.64
CA ALA A 20 -1.29 6.27 -6.58
C ALA A 20 -0.12 5.65 -5.81
N GLY A 21 0.14 4.36 -6.02
CA GLY A 21 1.26 3.64 -5.46
C GLY A 21 2.14 3.06 -6.55
N PHE A 22 3.45 3.28 -6.43
CA PHE A 22 4.46 2.77 -7.35
C PHE A 22 5.43 1.91 -6.56
N GLN A 23 5.42 0.60 -6.77
CA GLN A 23 6.39 -0.33 -6.17
C GLN A 23 6.48 -0.20 -4.63
N LEU A 24 5.31 -0.11 -3.99
CA LEU A 24 5.17 0.07 -2.55
C LEU A 24 4.88 -1.25 -1.83
N VAL A 25 4.72 -1.17 -0.51
CA VAL A 25 4.16 -2.22 0.36
C VAL A 25 2.77 -1.86 0.88
N PRO A 26 1.96 -2.84 1.31
CA PRO A 26 0.66 -2.57 1.94
C PRO A 26 0.77 -1.66 3.17
N TYR A 27 -0.30 -0.92 3.46
CA TYR A 27 -0.36 -0.05 4.64
C TYR A 27 -0.14 -0.86 5.92
N LEU A 28 0.61 -0.29 6.88
CA LEU A 28 1.09 -0.93 8.12
C LEU A 28 2.03 -2.13 7.95
N CYS A 29 2.43 -2.51 6.75
CA CYS A 29 3.27 -3.71 6.58
C CYS A 29 4.60 -3.58 7.36
N GLY A 30 5.29 -2.45 7.25
CA GLY A 30 6.54 -2.18 7.97
C GLY A 30 6.37 -1.79 9.45
N ASN A 31 5.16 -1.82 10.00
CA ASN A 31 4.91 -1.46 11.39
C ASN A 31 5.53 -2.52 12.32
N GLY A 32 6.58 -2.14 13.04
CA GLY A 32 7.44 -3.08 13.79
C GLY A 32 8.95 -2.90 13.55
N GLY A 33 9.33 -1.94 12.71
CA GLY A 33 10.73 -1.53 12.52
C GLY A 33 11.38 -2.13 11.28
N ILE A 34 12.70 -1.94 11.17
CA ILE A 34 13.46 -2.20 9.93
C ILE A 34 13.36 -3.65 9.44
N LEU A 35 13.44 -4.63 10.34
CA LEU A 35 13.36 -6.05 9.98
C LEU A 35 11.98 -6.43 9.41
N LYS A 36 10.92 -5.79 9.94
CA LYS A 36 9.56 -6.00 9.44
C LYS A 36 9.37 -5.32 8.08
N ALA A 37 9.91 -4.12 7.91
CA ALA A 37 9.93 -3.43 6.63
C ALA A 37 10.67 -4.23 5.56
N GLU A 38 11.85 -4.76 5.88
CA GLU A 38 12.64 -5.63 4.99
C GLU A 38 11.87 -6.89 4.60
N THR A 39 11.23 -7.55 5.57
CA THR A 39 10.36 -8.72 5.29
C THR A 39 9.22 -8.36 4.33
N CYS A 40 8.61 -7.19 4.49
CA CYS A 40 7.55 -6.73 3.60
C CYS A 40 8.02 -6.42 2.19
N MET A 41 9.25 -5.95 2.03
CA MET A 41 9.84 -5.66 0.72
C MET A 41 10.26 -6.95 0.00
N LEU A 42 10.93 -7.86 0.71
CA LEU A 42 11.60 -9.01 0.09
C LEU A 42 10.78 -10.30 0.12
N LEU A 43 9.84 -10.44 1.06
CA LEU A 43 9.08 -11.67 1.29
C LEU A 43 7.55 -11.43 1.22
N PRO A 44 7.00 -10.94 0.09
CA PRO A 44 5.59 -10.56 -0.01
C PRO A 44 4.60 -11.72 0.21
N ALA A 45 5.05 -12.96 0.05
CA ALA A 45 4.26 -14.15 0.37
C ALA A 45 3.91 -14.26 1.86
N THR A 46 4.71 -13.65 2.74
CA THR A 46 4.51 -13.67 4.20
C THR A 46 3.57 -12.57 4.71
N ILE A 47 3.16 -11.64 3.84
CA ILE A 47 2.29 -10.53 4.20
C ILE A 47 0.86 -11.03 4.38
N SER A 48 0.36 -11.00 5.62
CA SER A 48 -1.05 -11.23 5.94
C SER A 48 -1.84 -9.93 5.78
N VAL A 49 -2.54 -9.78 4.65
CA VAL A 49 -3.39 -8.59 4.39
C VAL A 49 -4.53 -8.48 5.41
N GLU A 50 -5.06 -9.62 5.87
CA GLU A 50 -6.11 -9.66 6.89
C GLU A 50 -5.64 -9.07 8.23
N LEU A 51 -4.41 -9.39 8.66
CA LEU A 51 -3.83 -8.80 9.86
C LEU A 51 -3.67 -7.28 9.71
N LEU A 52 -3.20 -6.82 8.55
CA LEU A 52 -3.02 -5.39 8.28
C LEU A 52 -4.36 -4.64 8.24
N ILE A 53 -5.41 -5.25 7.69
CA ILE A 53 -6.79 -4.73 7.73
C ILE A 53 -7.27 -4.63 9.18
N SER A 54 -7.09 -5.68 9.99
CA SER A 54 -7.48 -5.69 11.40
C SER A 54 -6.81 -4.56 12.18
N GLN A 55 -5.49 -4.37 11.97
CA GLN A 55 -4.74 -3.27 12.58
C GLN A 55 -5.25 -1.90 12.11
N ALA A 56 -5.47 -1.71 10.82
CA ALA A 56 -6.01 -0.45 10.30
C ALA A 56 -7.41 -0.14 10.86
N ASN A 57 -8.27 -1.15 11.00
CA ASN A 57 -9.59 -1.00 11.61
C ASN A 57 -9.51 -0.62 13.10
N ALA A 58 -8.51 -1.13 13.83
CA ALA A 58 -8.28 -0.73 15.22
C ALA A 58 -7.80 0.74 15.31
N LEU A 59 -6.97 1.19 14.37
CA LEU A 59 -6.55 2.60 14.30
C LEU A 59 -7.72 3.53 13.94
N ASP A 60 -8.59 3.11 13.02
CA ASP A 60 -9.83 3.81 12.67
C ASP A 60 -10.74 3.94 13.89
N PHE A 61 -11.02 2.81 14.56
CA PHE A 61 -11.87 2.76 15.75
C PHE A 61 -11.37 3.68 16.88
N THR A 62 -10.05 3.82 17.03
CA THR A 62 -9.44 4.68 18.04
C THR A 62 -9.24 6.13 17.57
N GLY A 63 -9.64 6.47 16.34
CA GLY A 63 -9.50 7.81 15.76
C GLY A 63 -8.05 8.20 15.47
N GLN A 64 -7.13 7.25 15.41
CA GLN A 64 -5.71 7.48 15.10
C GLN A 64 -5.46 7.68 13.61
N ILE A 65 -6.39 7.22 12.76
CA ILE A 65 -6.45 7.51 11.33
C ILE A 65 -7.85 8.01 10.97
N ASP A 66 -7.97 8.66 9.81
CA ASP A 66 -9.28 8.97 9.25
C ASP A 66 -10.07 7.68 8.99
N ALA A 67 -11.40 7.75 9.10
CA ALA A 67 -12.25 6.58 8.94
C ALA A 67 -11.99 5.85 7.62
N THR A 68 -11.81 4.54 7.68
CA THR A 68 -11.52 3.66 6.53
C THR A 68 -12.65 3.67 5.51
N PHE A 69 -13.89 3.92 5.95
CA PHE A 69 -15.04 4.14 5.06
C PHE A 69 -14.79 5.27 4.04
N ASN A 70 -13.94 6.25 4.35
CA ASN A 70 -13.58 7.32 3.42
C ASN A 70 -12.83 6.82 2.18
N ILE A 71 -12.37 5.56 2.14
CA ILE A 71 -11.71 4.95 0.98
C ILE A 71 -12.75 4.47 -0.05
N ARG A 72 -14.00 4.23 0.36
CA ARG A 72 -15.04 3.68 -0.50
C ARG A 72 -15.23 4.50 -1.77
N GLN A 73 -15.27 3.82 -2.91
CA GLN A 73 -15.38 4.39 -4.26
C GLN A 73 -14.21 5.29 -4.70
N LYS A 74 -13.16 5.47 -3.89
CA LYS A 74 -12.02 6.29 -4.29
C LYS A 74 -11.20 5.61 -5.38
N PRO A 75 -10.76 6.37 -6.41
CA PRO A 75 -9.87 5.83 -7.40
C PRO A 75 -8.47 5.61 -6.79
N VAL A 76 -7.98 4.39 -6.91
CA VAL A 76 -6.65 3.99 -6.47
C VAL A 76 -5.93 3.37 -7.65
N TRP A 77 -4.72 3.83 -7.91
CA TRP A 77 -3.90 3.30 -8.98
C TRP A 77 -2.64 2.63 -8.41
N VAL A 78 -2.35 1.41 -8.84
CA VAL A 78 -1.23 0.61 -8.32
C VAL A 78 -0.38 0.12 -9.48
N PHE A 79 0.91 0.44 -9.45
CA PHE A 79 1.89 -0.09 -10.38
C PHE A 79 2.95 -0.89 -9.64
N HIS A 80 3.32 -2.03 -10.21
CA HIS A 80 4.47 -2.80 -9.77
C HIS A 80 5.17 -3.44 -10.98
N GLY A 81 6.46 -3.14 -11.16
CA GLY A 81 7.27 -3.74 -12.22
C GLY A 81 7.52 -5.22 -11.97
N THR A 82 7.55 -6.05 -13.02
CA THR A 82 7.76 -7.50 -12.89
C THR A 82 9.18 -7.87 -12.51
N GLU A 83 10.12 -6.93 -12.61
CA GLU A 83 11.54 -7.14 -12.37
C GLU A 83 12.03 -6.42 -11.12
N ASP A 84 11.15 -5.77 -10.34
CA ASP A 84 11.56 -5.05 -9.13
C ASP A 84 12.23 -5.99 -8.10
N THR A 85 13.54 -5.78 -7.92
CA THR A 85 14.39 -6.52 -6.97
C THR A 85 14.53 -5.84 -5.60
N THR A 86 13.98 -4.64 -5.42
CA THR A 86 14.01 -3.92 -4.13
C THR A 86 12.73 -4.16 -3.34
N VAL A 87 11.58 -4.07 -4.00
CA VAL A 87 10.27 -4.43 -3.44
C VAL A 87 9.67 -5.48 -4.36
N PHE A 88 9.62 -6.72 -3.92
CA PHE A 88 9.28 -7.83 -4.81
C PHE A 88 7.84 -7.73 -5.34
N PRO A 89 7.57 -8.15 -6.61
CA PRO A 89 6.32 -7.85 -7.31
C PRO A 89 5.03 -8.37 -6.65
N GLY A 90 5.14 -9.38 -5.77
CA GLY A 90 4.01 -9.88 -4.99
C GLY A 90 3.35 -8.81 -4.11
N SER A 91 4.08 -7.76 -3.75
CA SER A 91 3.60 -6.67 -2.90
C SER A 91 2.44 -5.87 -3.54
N GLY A 92 2.53 -5.56 -4.83
CA GLY A 92 1.49 -4.81 -5.55
C GLY A 92 0.09 -5.45 -5.47
N ARG A 93 0.00 -6.77 -5.59
CA ARG A 93 -1.28 -7.50 -5.45
C ARG A 93 -1.83 -7.45 -4.02
N ARG A 94 -0.97 -7.39 -3.01
CA ARG A 94 -1.37 -7.27 -1.60
C ARG A 94 -1.95 -5.88 -1.32
N ILE A 95 -1.39 -4.83 -1.91
CA ILE A 95 -1.95 -3.47 -1.89
C ILE A 95 -3.34 -3.48 -2.54
N GLU A 96 -3.46 -4.00 -3.75
CA GLU A 96 -4.74 -4.10 -4.45
C GLU A 96 -5.81 -4.81 -3.59
N THR A 97 -5.43 -5.93 -2.96
CA THR A 97 -6.32 -6.70 -2.05
C THR A 97 -6.81 -5.83 -0.89
N MET A 98 -5.91 -5.11 -0.21
CA MET A 98 -6.26 -4.27 0.93
C MET A 98 -7.19 -3.11 0.53
N TYR A 99 -6.90 -2.41 -0.57
CA TYR A 99 -7.74 -1.29 -1.01
C TYR A 99 -9.10 -1.74 -1.55
N LYS A 100 -9.16 -2.91 -2.22
CA LYS A 100 -10.44 -3.52 -2.63
C LYS A 100 -11.30 -3.90 -1.43
N HIS A 101 -10.71 -4.37 -0.32
CA HIS A 101 -11.45 -4.64 0.92
C HIS A 101 -12.21 -3.41 1.42
N TYR A 102 -11.59 -2.23 1.37
CA TYR A 102 -12.23 -0.96 1.75
C TYR A 102 -13.14 -0.35 0.67
N GLY A 103 -13.40 -1.08 -0.42
CA GLY A 103 -14.32 -0.66 -1.48
C GLY A 103 -13.76 0.41 -2.43
N ALA A 104 -12.44 0.54 -2.55
CA ALA A 104 -11.82 1.43 -3.52
C ALA A 104 -12.04 0.95 -4.97
N ASN A 105 -12.03 1.89 -5.91
CA ASN A 105 -12.00 1.64 -7.35
C ASN A 105 -10.54 1.49 -7.79
N VAL A 106 -9.99 0.29 -7.64
CA VAL A 106 -8.57 0.01 -7.91
C VAL A 106 -8.33 -0.28 -9.39
N ARG A 107 -7.32 0.38 -9.98
CA ARG A 107 -6.71 0.03 -11.27
C ARG A 107 -5.26 -0.37 -11.04
N SER A 108 -4.84 -1.48 -11.62
CA SER A 108 -3.52 -2.07 -11.37
C SER A 108 -2.78 -2.38 -12.68
N VAL A 109 -1.45 -2.22 -12.66
CA VAL A 109 -0.53 -2.57 -13.75
C VAL A 109 0.61 -3.40 -13.17
N PHE A 110 0.65 -4.69 -13.52
CA PHE A 110 1.58 -5.69 -12.96
C PHE A 110 2.29 -6.53 -14.04
N ASN A 111 2.34 -6.03 -15.27
CA ASN A 111 2.83 -6.77 -16.45
C ASN A 111 3.89 -6.00 -17.23
N VAL A 112 4.50 -4.98 -16.63
CA VAL A 112 5.56 -4.17 -17.24
C VAL A 112 6.91 -4.60 -16.66
N ALA A 113 7.86 -4.94 -17.52
CA ALA A 113 9.25 -5.18 -17.14
C ALA A 113 9.89 -3.85 -16.70
N ALA A 114 10.00 -3.68 -15.39
CA ALA A 114 10.60 -2.52 -14.76
C ALA A 114 11.20 -2.93 -13.42
N GLU A 115 12.41 -2.43 -13.16
CA GLU A 115 13.10 -2.47 -11.87
C GLU A 115 12.58 -1.36 -10.94
N HIS A 116 13.05 -1.34 -9.69
CA HIS A 116 12.66 -0.36 -8.69
C HIS A 116 12.92 1.10 -9.15
N GLY A 117 11.86 1.84 -9.45
CA GLY A 117 11.99 3.24 -9.81
C GLY A 117 10.73 3.93 -10.30
N GLN A 118 10.81 5.25 -10.46
CA GLN A 118 9.74 6.03 -11.07
C GLN A 118 9.63 5.69 -12.56
N VAL A 119 8.49 5.14 -12.96
CA VAL A 119 8.22 4.85 -14.37
C VAL A 119 7.72 6.08 -15.12
N ASN A 120 8.14 6.22 -16.37
CA ASN A 120 7.64 7.26 -17.28
C ASN A 120 6.19 6.93 -17.70
N GLY A 121 5.35 7.93 -17.91
CA GLY A 121 3.96 7.75 -18.37
C GLY A 121 3.81 7.01 -19.70
N SER A 122 4.86 6.92 -20.53
CA SER A 122 4.84 6.17 -21.78
C SER A 122 4.67 4.65 -21.62
N VAL A 123 5.03 4.10 -20.46
CA VAL A 123 4.84 2.67 -20.13
C VAL A 123 3.54 2.38 -19.36
N LEU A 124 2.74 3.40 -19.07
CA LEU A 124 1.47 3.31 -18.34
C LEU A 124 0.29 3.54 -19.30
N LYS A 125 0.05 2.59 -20.21
CA LYS A 125 -1.10 2.62 -21.14
C LYS A 125 -2.22 1.70 -20.68
#